data_AF-A0A1G6J472-F1
#
_entry.id   AF-A0A1G6J472-F1
#
_cell.length_a   1.000
_cell.length_b   1.000
_cell.length_c   1.000
_cell.angle_alpha   90.00
_cell.angle_beta   90.00
_cell.angle_gamma   90.00
#
_symmetry.space_group_name_H-M   'P 1'
#
loop_
_entity.id
_entity.type
_entity.pdbx_description
1 polymer ?
#
loop_
_entity_poly.entity_id
_entity_poly.type
_entity_poly.pdbx_seq_one_letter_code
_entity_poly.pdbx_strand_id
1 'polypeptide(L)'
;MLDRHPQVAIAGNFEFLIDAISADGRFMKRDAFVRSLSLNGVFQRSGLAIAPRLNFTGIAHDFLDQVAATKNAPIRGATVHRHFDRLLWLWPDARFIHLVRDGRDVALATLPTGRAGTVWRAIRWWVEAEQLWERMEHKLPIERQLTVHYEKLTSDPERELRRICQFLGVAFSPELLRYNASEVRAAPVGKWRDADPADVAAAEYEGARWLLQHGYVLSGRVRPPSLFRATLLRLQDRYRIAKHRRNLFGKRLWLRSLYVSRLGSRKAKARLTQEMKAITEGGTGHDRR
;
A
#
# COMPACT_ATOMS: atom_id res chain seq x y z
N MET A 1 -9.28 0.84 11.43
CA MET A 1 -10.59 0.47 12.02
C MET A 1 -10.52 -0.90 12.68
N LEU A 2 -10.27 -1.99 11.94
CA LEU A 2 -10.34 -3.37 12.47
C LEU A 2 -9.42 -3.67 13.66
N ASP A 3 -8.24 -3.06 13.72
CA ASP A 3 -7.32 -3.26 14.85
C ASP A 3 -7.90 -2.74 16.18
N ARG A 4 -8.98 -1.94 16.20
CA ARG A 4 -9.66 -1.57 17.46
C ARG A 4 -10.52 -2.70 18.03
N HIS A 5 -10.75 -3.78 17.28
CA HIS A 5 -11.53 -4.90 17.79
C HIS A 5 -10.71 -5.67 18.84
N PRO A 6 -11.29 -6.04 19.99
CA PRO A 6 -10.56 -6.77 21.03
C PRO A 6 -10.08 -8.15 20.56
N GLN A 7 -10.78 -8.78 19.61
CA GLN A 7 -10.46 -10.11 19.09
C GLN A 7 -9.72 -10.11 17.74
N VAL A 8 -9.35 -8.95 17.21
CA VAL A 8 -8.65 -8.84 15.91
C VAL A 8 -7.40 -7.99 16.06
N ALA A 9 -6.26 -8.53 15.65
CA ALA A 9 -5.00 -7.79 15.58
C ALA A 9 -4.51 -7.74 14.12
N ILE A 10 -4.28 -6.53 13.59
CA ILE A 10 -3.89 -6.33 12.19
C ILE A 10 -2.56 -5.57 12.11
N ALA A 11 -1.55 -6.19 11.52
CA ALA A 11 -0.29 -5.55 11.20
C ALA A 11 -0.45 -4.59 9.99
N GLY A 12 -0.05 -3.33 10.13
CA GLY A 12 -0.06 -2.38 9.02
C GLY A 12 1.17 -2.48 8.12
N ASN A 13 1.00 -2.31 6.81
CA ASN A 13 2.08 -2.19 5.81
C ASN A 13 3.09 -3.34 5.84
N PHE A 14 2.59 -4.56 5.62
CA PHE A 14 3.37 -5.77 5.78
C PHE A 14 4.20 -6.15 4.54
N GLU A 15 4.38 -5.23 3.59
CA GLU A 15 5.03 -5.53 2.32
C GLU A 15 6.51 -5.88 2.44
N PHE A 16 7.18 -5.50 3.53
CA PHE A 16 8.58 -5.88 3.77
C PHE A 16 8.78 -7.39 3.81
N LEU A 17 7.74 -8.14 4.20
CA LEU A 17 7.75 -9.60 4.22
C LEU A 17 7.36 -10.19 2.86
N ILE A 18 6.37 -9.58 2.19
CA ILE A 18 5.88 -10.03 0.88
C ILE A 18 6.90 -9.82 -0.24
N ASP A 19 7.63 -8.70 -0.19
CA ASP A 19 8.70 -8.39 -1.14
C ASP A 19 9.87 -9.39 -1.03
N ALA A 20 9.95 -10.17 0.06
CA ALA A 20 10.95 -11.22 0.27
C ALA A 20 10.55 -12.59 -0.28
N ILE A 21 9.36 -12.70 -0.87
CA ILE A 21 8.86 -13.90 -1.56
C ILE A 21 8.89 -13.60 -3.05
N SER A 22 9.45 -14.48 -3.88
CA SER A 22 9.42 -14.32 -5.34
C SER A 22 8.05 -14.68 -5.93
N ALA A 23 7.83 -14.36 -7.21
CA ALA A 23 6.60 -14.69 -7.91
C ALA A 23 6.35 -16.21 -8.04
N ASP A 24 7.42 -17.02 -8.07
CA ASP A 24 7.37 -18.48 -8.11
C ASP A 24 7.42 -19.13 -6.71
N GLY A 25 7.20 -18.35 -5.64
CA GLY A 25 7.09 -18.87 -4.28
C GLY A 25 8.42 -19.18 -3.58
N ARG A 26 9.57 -18.76 -4.13
CA ARG A 26 10.87 -18.93 -3.48
C ARG A 26 11.06 -17.87 -2.40
N PHE A 27 11.47 -18.31 -1.22
CA PHE A 27 11.75 -17.43 -0.10
C PHE A 27 13.18 -16.89 -0.16
N MET A 28 13.35 -15.61 0.19
CA MET A 28 14.66 -15.02 0.42
C MET A 28 15.39 -15.79 1.52
N LYS A 29 16.70 -16.03 1.32
CA LYS A 29 17.55 -16.63 2.36
C LYS A 29 17.49 -15.79 3.63
N ARG A 30 17.39 -16.45 4.78
CA ARG A 30 17.25 -15.82 6.10
C ARG A 30 18.17 -14.62 6.30
N ASP A 31 19.48 -14.77 6.10
CA ASP A 31 20.42 -13.69 6.39
C ASP A 31 20.25 -12.48 5.47
N ALA A 32 19.85 -12.71 4.22
CA ALA A 32 19.51 -11.64 3.29
C ALA A 32 18.21 -10.95 3.73
N PHE A 33 17.21 -11.72 4.18
CA PHE A 33 15.95 -11.19 4.69
C PHE A 33 16.17 -10.34 5.95
N VAL A 34 16.90 -10.85 6.96
CA VAL A 34 17.22 -10.11 8.19
C VAL A 34 17.98 -8.81 7.88
N ARG A 35 18.93 -8.83 6.94
CA ARG A 35 19.59 -7.60 6.46
C ARG A 35 18.63 -6.64 5.76
N SER A 36 17.64 -7.14 5.03
CA SER A 36 16.64 -6.29 4.40
C SER A 36 15.75 -5.60 5.44
N LEU A 37 15.41 -6.30 6.54
CA LEU A 37 14.59 -5.78 7.64
C LEU A 37 15.31 -4.67 8.42
N SER A 38 16.61 -4.80 8.67
CA SER A 38 17.39 -3.74 9.33
C SER A 38 17.46 -2.45 8.50
N LEU A 39 17.27 -2.56 7.18
CA LEU A 39 17.21 -1.44 6.26
C LEU A 39 15.77 -0.95 6.00
N ASN A 40 14.74 -1.62 6.51
CA ASN A 40 13.35 -1.27 6.25
C ASN A 40 12.76 -0.40 7.38
N GLY A 41 12.46 0.87 7.08
CA GLY A 41 11.90 1.80 8.06
C GLY A 41 10.50 1.44 8.57
N VAL A 42 9.70 0.73 7.77
CA VAL A 42 8.37 0.27 8.19
C VAL A 42 8.50 -0.83 9.25
N PHE A 43 9.39 -1.80 9.01
CA PHE A 43 9.71 -2.84 9.99
C PHE A 43 10.26 -2.24 11.29
N GLN A 44 11.22 -1.29 11.19
CA GLN A 44 11.80 -0.66 12.38
C GLN A 44 10.77 0.05 13.26
N ARG A 45 9.71 0.62 12.66
CA ARG A 45 8.60 1.26 13.42
C ARG A 45 7.56 0.27 13.93
N SER A 46 7.54 -0.96 13.42
CA SER A 46 6.55 -1.97 13.84
C SER A 46 6.80 -2.51 15.24
N GLY A 47 8.04 -2.39 15.76
CA GLY A 47 8.43 -2.94 17.06
C GLY A 47 8.58 -4.47 17.09
N LEU A 48 8.47 -5.14 15.93
CA LEU A 48 8.60 -6.60 15.83
C LEU A 48 10.04 -7.06 16.09
N ALA A 49 10.18 -8.12 16.87
CA ALA A 49 11.45 -8.76 17.17
C ALA A 49 11.74 -9.89 16.17
N ILE A 50 13.00 -10.09 15.81
CA ILE A 50 13.42 -11.19 14.93
C ILE A 50 13.92 -12.34 15.79
N ALA A 51 13.20 -13.47 15.79
CA ALA A 51 13.65 -14.67 16.47
C ALA A 51 14.95 -15.24 15.83
N PRO A 52 16.04 -15.43 16.60
CA PRO A 52 17.35 -15.71 16.04
C PRO A 52 17.46 -17.08 15.36
N ARG A 53 16.67 -18.07 15.75
CA ARG A 53 16.77 -19.46 15.25
C ARG A 53 15.72 -19.84 14.22
N LEU A 54 14.79 -18.94 13.89
CA LEU A 54 13.75 -19.24 12.92
C LEU A 54 14.24 -19.04 11.48
N ASN A 55 13.76 -19.90 10.58
CA ASN A 55 13.90 -19.70 9.13
C ASN A 55 12.91 -18.62 8.66
N PHE A 56 12.90 -18.28 7.36
CA PHE A 56 12.03 -17.23 6.82
C PHE A 56 10.55 -17.43 7.19
N THR A 57 10.03 -18.64 6.95
CA THR A 57 8.63 -18.99 7.26
C THR A 57 8.34 -18.86 8.75
N GLY A 58 9.22 -19.38 9.62
CA GLY A 58 9.08 -19.25 11.06
C GLY A 58 9.05 -17.79 11.51
N ILE A 59 9.94 -16.94 10.97
CA ILE A 59 9.94 -15.50 11.25
C ILE A 59 8.62 -14.86 10.80
N ALA A 60 8.10 -15.25 9.64
CA ALA A 60 6.85 -14.71 9.11
C ALA A 60 5.64 -15.03 10.01
N HIS A 61 5.51 -16.28 10.48
CA HIS A 61 4.46 -16.67 11.43
C HIS A 61 4.63 -15.95 12.77
N ASP A 62 5.86 -15.92 13.31
CA ASP A 62 6.20 -15.27 14.57
C ASP A 62 5.85 -13.77 14.55
N PHE A 63 6.02 -13.07 13.44
CA PHE A 63 5.59 -11.67 13.32
C PHE A 63 4.08 -11.49 13.52
N LEU A 64 3.23 -12.34 12.94
CA LEU A 64 1.79 -12.23 13.16
C LEU A 64 1.39 -12.70 14.57
N ASP A 65 2.11 -13.67 15.14
CA ASP A 65 1.88 -14.13 16.51
C ASP A 65 2.25 -13.04 17.53
N GLN A 66 3.34 -12.31 17.32
CA GLN A 66 3.70 -11.12 18.12
C GLN A 66 2.61 -10.04 18.05
N VAL A 67 2.06 -9.78 16.87
CA VAL A 67 0.95 -8.82 16.69
C VAL A 67 -0.30 -9.28 17.43
N ALA A 68 -0.65 -10.57 17.33
CA ALA A 68 -1.79 -11.16 18.04
C ALA A 68 -1.62 -11.10 19.56
N ALA A 69 -0.41 -11.34 20.07
CA ALA A 69 -0.08 -11.34 21.48
C ALA A 69 -0.31 -9.97 22.16
N THR A 70 -0.27 -8.87 21.41
CA THR A 70 -0.55 -7.53 21.96
C THR A 70 -1.96 -7.38 22.55
N LYS A 71 -2.92 -8.19 22.09
CA LYS A 71 -4.33 -8.17 22.52
C LYS A 71 -4.87 -9.53 22.90
N ASN A 72 -4.04 -10.58 22.82
CA ASN A 72 -4.48 -11.98 22.88
C ASN A 72 -5.61 -12.27 21.86
N ALA A 73 -5.48 -11.70 20.66
CA ALA A 73 -6.52 -11.77 19.63
C ALA A 73 -6.48 -13.12 18.89
N PRO A 74 -7.61 -13.85 18.78
CA PRO A 74 -7.66 -15.10 18.01
C PRO A 74 -7.50 -14.87 16.50
N ILE A 75 -7.97 -13.72 16.00
CA ILE A 75 -7.82 -13.36 14.59
C ILE A 75 -6.60 -12.45 14.45
N ARG A 76 -5.67 -12.88 13.60
CA ARG A 76 -4.48 -12.13 13.24
C ARG A 76 -4.40 -11.93 11.74
N GLY A 77 -3.91 -10.78 11.32
CA GLY A 77 -3.84 -10.45 9.90
C GLY A 77 -2.89 -9.31 9.61
N ALA A 78 -2.83 -8.93 8.35
CA ALA A 78 -1.96 -7.87 7.87
C ALA A 78 -2.61 -7.10 6.71
N THR A 79 -2.33 -5.81 6.64
CA THR A 79 -2.67 -4.98 5.48
C THR A 79 -1.52 -5.03 4.46
N VAL A 80 -1.84 -5.43 3.23
CA VAL A 80 -0.90 -5.55 2.12
C VAL A 80 -1.52 -4.92 0.87
N HIS A 81 -0.78 -4.07 0.17
CA HIS A 81 -1.30 -3.35 -1.00
C HIS A 81 -0.84 -3.92 -2.35
N ARG A 82 0.19 -4.78 -2.36
CA ARG A 82 0.75 -5.37 -3.59
C ARG A 82 1.22 -6.80 -3.34
N HIS A 83 1.26 -7.60 -4.40
CA HIS A 83 1.78 -8.98 -4.35
C HIS A 83 1.13 -9.83 -3.24
N PHE A 84 -0.11 -9.51 -2.86
CA PHE A 84 -0.82 -10.16 -1.77
C PHE A 84 -1.16 -11.63 -2.09
N ASP A 85 -1.05 -12.05 -3.35
CA ASP A 85 -1.06 -13.45 -3.76
C ASP A 85 0.01 -14.28 -3.08
N ARG A 86 1.16 -13.67 -2.80
CA ARG A 86 2.28 -14.38 -2.19
C ARG A 86 2.03 -14.75 -0.73
N LEU A 87 1.01 -14.16 -0.09
CA LEU A 87 0.58 -14.56 1.25
C LEU A 87 0.18 -16.04 1.29
N LEU A 88 -0.38 -16.58 0.21
CA LEU A 88 -0.81 -17.98 0.14
C LEU A 88 0.35 -18.98 0.24
N TRP A 89 1.59 -18.57 -0.04
CA TRP A 89 2.77 -19.42 0.16
C TRP A 89 3.12 -19.62 1.65
N LEU A 90 2.68 -18.71 2.52
CA LEU A 90 2.91 -18.76 3.96
C LEU A 90 1.64 -19.15 4.73
N TRP A 91 0.49 -18.67 4.27
CA TRP A 91 -0.82 -18.91 4.87
C TRP A 91 -1.81 -19.37 3.79
N PRO A 92 -1.77 -20.66 3.40
CA PRO A 92 -2.68 -21.21 2.38
C PRO A 92 -4.17 -21.06 2.73
N ASP A 93 -4.48 -20.98 4.03
CA ASP A 93 -5.83 -20.82 4.56
C ASP A 93 -6.23 -19.37 4.90
N ALA A 94 -5.44 -18.39 4.44
CA ALA A 94 -5.73 -16.98 4.66
C ALA A 94 -7.11 -16.59 4.08
N ARG A 95 -7.83 -15.75 4.84
CA ARG A 95 -9.00 -15.02 4.36
C ARG A 95 -8.60 -13.63 3.89
N PHE A 96 -9.21 -13.15 2.83
CA PHE A 96 -8.90 -11.86 2.21
C PHE A 96 -10.10 -10.92 2.30
N ILE A 97 -9.85 -9.72 2.80
CA ILE A 97 -10.80 -8.60 2.70
C ILE A 97 -10.25 -7.64 1.64
N HIS A 98 -10.89 -7.60 0.48
CA HIS A 98 -10.53 -6.71 -0.61
C HIS A 98 -11.24 -5.37 -0.42
N LEU A 99 -10.48 -4.38 0.05
CA LEU A 99 -10.96 -3.01 0.20
C LEU A 99 -10.81 -2.26 -1.12
N VAL A 100 -11.93 -2.04 -1.79
CA VAL A 100 -12.01 -1.30 -3.06
C VAL A 100 -12.30 0.16 -2.77
N ARG A 101 -11.58 1.05 -3.46
CA ARG A 101 -11.84 2.50 -3.49
C ARG A 101 -11.72 2.99 -4.91
N ASP A 102 -12.32 4.14 -5.25
CA ASP A 102 -12.13 4.80 -6.54
C ASP A 102 -10.64 4.93 -6.90
N GLY A 103 -10.21 4.22 -7.95
CA GLY A 103 -8.81 4.16 -8.37
C GLY A 103 -8.21 5.53 -8.71
N ARG A 104 -9.04 6.51 -9.08
CA ARG A 104 -8.61 7.88 -9.36
C ARG A 104 -8.23 8.62 -8.07
N ASP A 105 -8.99 8.43 -6.99
CA ASP A 105 -8.65 8.98 -5.67
C ASP A 105 -7.42 8.29 -5.08
N VAL A 106 -7.29 6.97 -5.26
CA VAL A 106 -6.09 6.22 -4.84
C VAL A 106 -4.84 6.74 -5.56
N ALA A 107 -4.94 6.93 -6.88
CA ALA A 107 -3.87 7.50 -7.70
C ALA A 107 -3.50 8.91 -7.25
N LEU A 108 -4.49 9.78 -7.04
CA LEU A 108 -4.29 11.16 -6.58
C LEU A 108 -3.62 11.21 -5.20
N ALA A 109 -4.07 10.37 -4.26
CA ALA A 109 -3.51 10.30 -2.90
C ALA A 109 -2.04 9.85 -2.88
N THR A 110 -1.56 9.23 -3.95
CA THR A 110 -0.17 8.79 -4.06
C THR A 110 0.78 9.91 -4.49
N LEU A 111 0.29 10.97 -5.14
CA LEU A 111 1.15 12.04 -5.67
C LEU A 111 1.98 12.77 -4.59
N PRO A 112 1.44 13.11 -3.40
CA PRO A 112 2.21 13.74 -2.32
C PRO A 112 3.38 12.89 -1.83
N THR A 113 3.33 11.57 -1.99
CA THR A 113 4.42 10.65 -1.60
C THR A 113 5.64 10.72 -2.52
N GLY A 114 5.52 11.40 -3.67
CA GLY A 114 6.59 11.51 -4.67
C GLY A 114 6.92 10.21 -5.39
N ARG A 115 6.10 9.15 -5.23
CA ARG A 115 6.25 7.89 -5.96
C ARG A 115 5.80 8.02 -7.42
N ALA A 116 4.78 8.83 -7.66
CA ALA A 116 4.27 9.20 -8.98
C ALA A 116 4.03 10.71 -9.03
N GLY A 117 4.18 11.30 -10.20
CA GLY A 117 3.92 12.72 -10.46
C GLY A 117 2.61 12.98 -11.19
N THR A 118 1.96 11.97 -11.76
CA THR A 118 0.69 12.11 -12.50
C THR A 118 -0.30 11.03 -12.10
N VAL A 119 -1.60 11.32 -12.17
CA VAL A 119 -2.69 10.38 -11.87
C VAL A 119 -2.62 9.19 -12.84
N TRP A 120 -2.37 9.46 -14.13
CA TRP A 120 -2.20 8.44 -15.16
C TRP A 120 -1.08 7.44 -14.86
N ARG A 121 0.02 7.88 -14.25
CA ARG A 121 1.11 6.97 -13.85
C ARG A 121 0.78 6.24 -12.55
N ALA A 122 0.16 6.91 -11.60
CA ALA A 122 -0.18 6.36 -10.30
C ALA A 122 -1.29 5.29 -10.37
N ILE A 123 -2.29 5.46 -11.25
CA ILE A 123 -3.42 4.53 -11.36
C ILE A 123 -3.00 3.12 -11.77
N ARG A 124 -1.83 2.97 -12.40
CA ARG A 124 -1.29 1.67 -12.83
C ARG A 124 -1.08 0.72 -11.66
N TRP A 125 -0.66 1.21 -10.48
CA TRP A 125 -0.53 0.36 -9.30
C TRP A 125 -1.88 -0.16 -8.80
N TRP A 126 -2.92 0.67 -8.89
CA TRP A 126 -4.28 0.24 -8.58
C TRP A 126 -4.77 -0.79 -9.60
N VAL A 127 -4.57 -0.54 -10.90
CA VAL A 127 -4.90 -1.50 -11.97
C VAL A 127 -4.16 -2.84 -11.80
N GLU A 128 -2.87 -2.80 -11.45
CA GLU A 128 -2.07 -4.01 -11.17
C GLU A 128 -2.62 -4.80 -9.97
N ALA A 129 -3.07 -4.10 -8.92
CA ALA A 129 -3.69 -4.72 -7.76
C ALA A 129 -5.04 -5.36 -8.11
N GLU A 130 -5.90 -4.68 -8.88
CA GLU A 130 -7.19 -5.23 -9.32
C GLU A 130 -7.03 -6.42 -10.27
N GLN A 131 -6.07 -6.37 -11.20
CA GLN A 131 -5.70 -7.50 -12.03
C GLN A 131 -5.22 -8.71 -11.20
N LEU A 132 -4.45 -8.45 -10.14
CA LEU A 132 -4.00 -9.51 -9.25
C LEU A 132 -5.16 -10.09 -8.44
N TRP A 133 -6.04 -9.25 -7.92
CA TRP A 133 -7.23 -9.66 -7.19
C TRP A 133 -8.12 -10.54 -8.06
N GLU A 134 -8.42 -10.13 -9.30
CA GLU A 134 -9.20 -10.93 -10.23
C GLU A 134 -8.61 -12.34 -10.41
N ARG A 135 -7.30 -12.47 -10.60
CA ARG A 135 -6.66 -13.78 -10.75
C ARG A 135 -6.73 -14.65 -9.49
N MET A 136 -6.81 -14.04 -8.32
CA MET A 136 -6.90 -14.73 -7.04
C MET A 136 -8.33 -15.11 -6.68
N GLU A 137 -9.27 -14.18 -6.79
CA GLU A 137 -10.67 -14.35 -6.41
C GLU A 137 -11.31 -15.59 -7.08
N HIS A 138 -11.02 -15.83 -8.36
CA HIS A 138 -11.50 -17.00 -9.09
C HIS A 138 -10.97 -18.34 -8.54
N LYS A 139 -9.89 -18.33 -7.76
CA LYS A 139 -9.25 -19.51 -7.17
C LYS A 139 -9.53 -19.65 -5.68
N LEU A 140 -10.08 -18.62 -5.05
CA LEU A 140 -10.38 -18.62 -3.62
C LEU A 140 -11.81 -19.11 -3.38
N PRO A 141 -12.03 -19.98 -2.37
CA PRO A 141 -13.38 -20.27 -1.89
C PRO A 141 -14.10 -18.98 -1.47
N ILE A 142 -15.41 -18.91 -1.70
CA ILE A 142 -16.21 -17.71 -1.41
C ILE A 142 -16.16 -17.34 0.09
N GLU A 143 -15.97 -18.33 0.97
CA GLU A 143 -15.86 -18.16 2.42
C GLU A 143 -14.52 -17.53 2.85
N ARG A 144 -13.55 -17.47 1.94
CA ARG A 144 -12.21 -16.89 2.18
C ARG A 144 -12.03 -15.51 1.53
N GLN A 145 -13.09 -14.94 0.96
CA GLN A 145 -13.01 -13.62 0.35
C GLN A 145 -14.21 -12.74 0.66
N LEU A 146 -13.93 -11.45 0.86
CA LEU A 146 -14.93 -10.42 1.10
C LEU A 146 -14.53 -9.11 0.44
N THR A 147 -15.35 -8.63 -0.50
CA THR A 147 -15.18 -7.29 -1.09
C THR A 147 -15.94 -6.23 -0.29
N VAL A 148 -15.24 -5.16 0.07
CA VAL A 148 -15.75 -4.01 0.83
C VAL A 148 -15.44 -2.74 0.04
N HIS A 149 -16.46 -1.93 -0.24
CA HIS A 149 -16.25 -0.61 -0.86
C HIS A 149 -15.97 0.42 0.21
N TYR A 150 -14.90 1.18 0.05
CA TYR A 150 -14.48 2.25 0.95
C TYR A 150 -15.57 3.31 1.13
N GLU A 151 -16.27 3.65 0.05
CA GLU A 151 -17.36 4.63 0.03
C GLU A 151 -18.56 4.14 0.86
N LYS A 152 -18.85 2.84 0.85
CA LYS A 152 -19.87 2.23 1.73
C LYS A 152 -19.40 2.18 3.18
N LEU A 153 -18.14 1.77 3.41
CA LEU A 153 -17.54 1.72 4.74
C LEU A 153 -17.47 3.11 5.41
N THR A 154 -17.34 4.17 4.63
CA THR A 154 -17.28 5.56 5.16
C THR A 154 -18.66 6.19 5.33
N SER A 155 -19.64 5.82 4.50
CA SER A 155 -21.02 6.33 4.61
C SER A 155 -21.87 5.58 5.64
N ASP A 156 -21.69 4.26 5.73
CA ASP A 156 -22.38 3.38 6.67
C ASP A 156 -21.37 2.40 7.33
N PRO A 157 -20.50 2.92 8.22
CA PRO A 157 -19.44 2.12 8.83
C PRO A 157 -19.96 0.97 9.66
N GLU A 158 -21.05 1.16 10.42
CA GLU A 158 -21.59 0.12 11.29
C GLU A 158 -22.02 -1.11 10.49
N ARG A 159 -22.78 -0.92 9.41
CA ARG A 159 -23.23 -2.01 8.55
C ARG A 159 -22.07 -2.79 7.95
N GLU A 160 -21.10 -2.11 7.34
CA GLU A 160 -19.97 -2.78 6.70
C GLU A 160 -19.04 -3.44 7.73
N LEU A 161 -18.83 -2.83 8.91
CA LEU A 161 -18.04 -3.42 9.99
C LEU A 161 -18.71 -4.67 10.57
N ARG A 162 -20.05 -4.70 10.73
CA ARG A 162 -20.79 -5.91 11.12
C ARG A 162 -20.60 -7.04 10.11
N ARG A 163 -20.67 -6.72 8.81
CA ARG A 163 -20.41 -7.68 7.72
C ARG A 163 -18.99 -8.23 7.75
N ILE A 164 -18.00 -7.38 8.02
CA ILE A 164 -16.60 -7.81 8.20
C ILE A 164 -16.44 -8.72 9.43
N CYS A 165 -17.04 -8.36 10.58
CA CYS A 165 -17.02 -9.19 11.79
C CYS A 165 -17.63 -10.57 11.54
N GLN A 166 -18.77 -10.63 10.85
CA GLN A 166 -19.42 -11.88 10.46
C GLN A 166 -18.50 -12.75 9.58
N PHE A 167 -17.85 -12.16 8.59
CA PHE A 167 -16.88 -12.86 7.73
C PHE A 167 -15.66 -13.39 8.51
N LEU A 168 -15.20 -12.65 9.51
CA LEU A 168 -14.10 -13.09 10.38
C LEU A 168 -14.55 -14.12 11.43
N GLY A 169 -15.86 -14.27 11.67
CA GLY A 169 -16.41 -15.16 12.68
C GLY A 169 -16.28 -14.61 14.10
N VAL A 170 -16.26 -13.28 14.26
CA VAL A 170 -16.20 -12.60 15.57
C VAL A 170 -17.46 -11.79 15.80
N ALA A 171 -17.85 -11.60 17.07
CA ALA A 171 -18.97 -10.74 17.43
C ALA A 171 -18.64 -9.28 17.07
N PHE A 172 -19.65 -8.47 16.75
CA PHE A 172 -19.42 -7.04 16.51
C PHE A 172 -19.07 -6.32 17.83
N SER A 173 -18.00 -5.53 17.82
CA SER A 173 -17.63 -4.65 18.94
C SER A 173 -17.92 -3.18 18.62
N PRO A 174 -18.65 -2.45 19.49
CA PRO A 174 -18.86 -1.00 19.36
C PRO A 174 -17.57 -0.18 19.35
N GLU A 175 -16.45 -0.72 19.86
CA GLU A 175 -15.14 -0.05 19.82
C GLU A 175 -14.65 0.22 18.40
N LEU A 176 -15.12 -0.56 17.41
CA LEU A 176 -14.85 -0.34 16.00
C LEU A 176 -15.39 1.02 15.49
N LEU A 177 -16.46 1.52 16.11
CA LEU A 177 -17.09 2.80 15.77
C LEU A 177 -16.50 3.99 16.52
N ARG A 178 -15.67 3.75 17.55
CA ARG A 178 -14.97 4.80 18.32
C ARG A 178 -13.77 5.34 17.52
N TYR A 179 -14.05 5.79 16.30
CA TYR A 179 -13.10 6.33 15.35
C TYR A 179 -13.09 7.86 15.44
N ASN A 180 -11.90 8.47 15.48
CA ASN A 180 -11.81 9.93 15.51
C ASN A 180 -12.28 10.49 14.16
N ALA A 181 -13.28 11.37 14.19
CA ALA A 181 -13.83 12.04 13.01
C ALA A 181 -12.79 12.83 12.19
N SER A 182 -11.64 13.16 12.79
CA SER A 182 -10.49 13.79 12.11
C SER A 182 -9.76 12.85 11.14
N GLU A 183 -9.76 11.53 11.36
CA GLU A 183 -9.09 10.56 10.48
C GLU A 183 -9.93 10.16 9.27
N VAL A 184 -11.27 10.14 9.39
CA VAL A 184 -12.20 9.88 8.27
C VAL A 184 -12.18 11.04 7.25
N ARG A 185 -11.95 12.27 7.73
CA ARG A 185 -11.77 13.45 6.87
C ARG A 185 -10.47 13.45 6.06
N ALA A 186 -9.53 12.53 6.33
CA ALA A 186 -8.21 12.52 5.68
C ALA A 186 -8.22 12.01 4.24
N ALA A 187 -9.24 11.25 3.83
CA ALA A 187 -9.31 10.64 2.51
C ALA A 187 -10.66 10.93 1.82
N PRO A 188 -10.94 12.21 1.49
CA PRO A 188 -12.18 12.61 0.86
C PRO A 188 -12.40 11.86 -0.45
N VAL A 189 -13.66 11.48 -0.66
CA VAL A 189 -14.15 10.80 -1.85
C VAL A 189 -14.35 11.84 -2.95
N GLY A 190 -13.88 11.54 -4.15
CA GLY A 190 -14.13 12.35 -5.33
C GLY A 190 -13.19 13.53 -5.54
N LYS A 191 -12.08 13.62 -4.80
CA LYS A 191 -11.07 14.68 -4.99
C LYS A 191 -10.42 14.63 -6.36
N TRP A 192 -10.41 13.47 -7.01
CA TRP A 192 -9.95 13.35 -8.39
C TRP A 192 -10.65 14.31 -9.37
N ARG A 193 -11.86 14.79 -9.04
CA ARG A 193 -12.60 15.77 -9.88
C ARG A 193 -11.91 17.13 -9.95
N ASP A 194 -11.09 17.47 -8.97
CA ASP A 194 -10.34 18.73 -8.91
C ASP A 194 -8.97 18.63 -9.61
N ALA A 195 -8.58 17.43 -10.05
CA ALA A 195 -7.31 17.20 -10.74
C ALA A 195 -7.38 17.60 -12.23
N ASP A 196 -6.22 17.62 -12.89
CA ASP A 196 -6.11 17.91 -14.32
C ASP A 196 -7.00 16.94 -15.14
N PRO A 197 -8.04 17.42 -15.85
CA PRO A 197 -8.95 16.56 -16.59
C PRO A 197 -8.28 15.69 -17.65
N ALA A 198 -7.16 16.14 -18.24
CA ALA A 198 -6.43 15.36 -19.23
C ALA A 198 -5.64 14.21 -18.60
N ASP A 199 -5.06 14.44 -17.41
CA ASP A 199 -4.37 13.41 -16.62
C ASP A 199 -5.38 12.37 -16.11
N VAL A 200 -6.53 12.83 -15.60
CA VAL A 200 -7.65 11.96 -15.17
C VAL A 200 -8.20 11.16 -16.34
N ALA A 201 -8.45 11.77 -17.50
CA ALA A 201 -8.96 11.06 -18.68
C ALA A 201 -8.00 9.94 -19.15
N ALA A 202 -6.69 10.20 -19.13
CA ALA A 202 -5.68 9.19 -19.44
C ALA A 202 -5.64 8.07 -18.39
N ALA A 203 -5.80 8.43 -17.11
CA ALA A 203 -5.92 7.46 -16.03
C ALA A 203 -7.17 6.58 -16.16
N GLU A 204 -8.33 7.20 -16.42
CA GLU A 204 -9.59 6.52 -16.67
C GLU A 204 -9.49 5.56 -17.85
N TYR A 205 -8.78 5.93 -18.93
CA TYR A 205 -8.57 5.02 -20.06
C TYR A 205 -7.83 3.75 -19.65
N GLU A 206 -6.77 3.86 -18.84
CA GLU A 206 -6.00 2.71 -18.34
C GLU A 206 -6.79 1.87 -17.32
N GLY A 207 -7.59 2.52 -16.48
CA GLY A 207 -8.35 1.89 -15.40
C GLY A 207 -9.81 1.57 -15.73
N ALA A 208 -10.28 1.84 -16.95
CA ALA A 208 -11.71 1.87 -17.29
C ALA A 208 -12.45 0.59 -16.91
N ARG A 209 -11.88 -0.57 -17.28
CA ARG A 209 -12.45 -1.88 -16.98
C ARG A 209 -12.75 -2.03 -15.48
N TRP A 210 -11.76 -1.77 -14.65
CA TRP A 210 -11.83 -1.96 -13.21
C TRP A 210 -12.73 -0.92 -12.54
N LEU A 211 -12.70 0.33 -13.03
CA LEU A 211 -13.59 1.37 -12.56
C LEU A 211 -15.04 0.97 -12.78
N LEU A 212 -15.38 0.53 -14.00
CA LEU A 212 -16.72 0.10 -14.35
C LEU A 212 -17.14 -1.17 -13.60
N GLN A 213 -16.25 -2.16 -13.48
CA GLN A 213 -16.50 -3.40 -12.75
C GLN A 213 -16.89 -3.16 -11.28
N HIS A 214 -16.29 -2.15 -10.65
CA HIS A 214 -16.60 -1.76 -9.27
C HIS A 214 -17.73 -0.72 -9.15
N GLY A 215 -18.39 -0.38 -10.26
CA GLY A 215 -19.53 0.54 -10.28
C GLY A 215 -19.18 2.03 -10.28
N TYR A 216 -17.92 2.40 -10.55
CA TYR A 216 -17.51 3.79 -10.66
C TYR A 216 -17.83 4.35 -12.05
N VAL A 217 -18.59 5.44 -12.07
CA VAL A 217 -18.91 6.15 -13.32
C VAL A 217 -17.68 6.92 -13.82
N LEU A 218 -17.39 6.77 -15.11
CA LEU A 218 -16.32 7.47 -15.82
C LEU A 218 -16.71 8.93 -16.09
N SER A 219 -15.75 9.83 -16.16
CA SER A 219 -16.00 11.28 -16.38
C SER A 219 -16.58 11.64 -17.76
N GLY A 220 -16.78 10.66 -18.66
CA GLY A 220 -17.30 10.84 -20.02
C GLY A 220 -16.26 11.30 -21.05
N ARG A 221 -15.02 11.59 -20.64
CA ARG A 221 -13.90 12.00 -21.52
C ARG A 221 -12.81 10.93 -21.64
N VAL A 222 -13.19 9.66 -21.62
CA VAL A 222 -12.23 8.56 -21.65
C VAL A 222 -11.62 8.44 -23.04
N ARG A 223 -10.36 8.83 -23.18
CA ARG A 223 -9.60 8.73 -24.43
C ARG A 223 -8.17 8.31 -24.12
N PRO A 224 -7.56 7.46 -24.95
CA PRO A 224 -6.13 7.20 -24.83
C PRO A 224 -5.37 8.53 -24.97
N PRO A 225 -4.33 8.77 -24.16
CA PRO A 225 -3.48 9.93 -24.38
C PRO A 225 -2.80 9.79 -25.75
N SER A 226 -2.98 10.79 -26.63
CA SER A 226 -2.20 10.90 -27.88
C SER A 226 -0.70 10.78 -27.59
N LEU A 227 0.11 10.33 -28.56
CA LEU A 227 1.57 10.16 -28.38
C LEU A 227 2.25 11.40 -27.78
N PHE A 228 1.88 12.60 -28.26
CA PHE A 228 2.38 13.86 -27.73
C PHE A 228 1.99 14.06 -26.27
N ARG A 229 0.71 13.90 -25.92
CA ARG A 229 0.22 14.02 -24.54
C ARG A 229 0.82 12.96 -23.61
N ALA A 230 0.94 11.71 -24.06
CA ALA A 230 1.60 10.66 -23.30
C ALA A 230 3.05 11.02 -23.00
N THR A 231 3.76 11.63 -23.96
CA THR A 231 5.13 12.12 -23.76
C THR A 231 5.16 13.28 -22.76
N LEU A 232 4.25 14.24 -22.88
CA LEU A 232 4.13 15.36 -21.94
C LEU A 232 3.85 14.89 -20.51
N LEU A 233 2.90 13.97 -20.32
CA LEU A 233 2.58 13.40 -19.01
C LEU A 233 3.77 12.63 -18.43
N ARG A 234 4.54 11.88 -19.24
CA ARG A 234 5.79 11.23 -18.79
C ARG A 234 6.84 12.25 -18.34
N LEU A 235 6.99 13.36 -19.06
CA LEU A 235 7.92 14.43 -18.67
C LEU A 235 7.45 15.11 -17.38
N GLN A 236 6.15 15.38 -17.26
CA GLN A 236 5.53 15.96 -16.06
C GLN A 236 5.67 15.06 -14.84
N ASP A 237 5.48 13.74 -15.01
CA ASP A 237 5.72 12.72 -13.99
C ASP A 237 7.16 12.79 -13.46
N ARG A 238 8.14 12.72 -14.38
CA ARG A 238 9.57 12.80 -14.03
C ARG A 238 9.92 14.12 -13.36
N TYR A 239 9.39 15.24 -13.86
CA TYR A 239 9.62 16.56 -13.29
C TYR A 239 9.06 16.68 -11.87
N ARG A 240 7.81 16.28 -11.64
CA ARG A 240 7.16 16.37 -10.32
C ARG A 240 7.85 15.47 -9.30
N ILE A 241 8.25 14.25 -9.69
CA ILE A 241 9.07 13.36 -8.83
C ILE A 241 10.42 14.00 -8.51
N ALA A 242 11.11 14.56 -9.51
CA ALA A 242 12.40 15.21 -9.31
C ALA A 242 12.27 16.45 -8.39
N LYS A 243 11.24 17.27 -8.60
CA LYS A 243 10.92 18.43 -7.75
C LYS A 243 10.63 18.01 -6.31
N HIS A 244 9.84 16.97 -6.10
CA HIS A 244 9.56 16.42 -4.78
C HIS A 244 10.85 15.96 -4.08
N ARG A 245 11.68 15.13 -4.75
CA ARG A 245 12.96 14.67 -4.19
C ARG A 245 13.90 15.83 -3.87
N ARG A 246 13.99 16.83 -4.74
CA ARG A 246 14.81 18.03 -4.51
C ARG A 246 14.33 18.81 -3.29
N ASN A 247 13.02 18.92 -3.09
CA ASN A 247 12.45 19.60 -1.94
C ASN A 247 12.67 18.80 -0.64
N LEU A 248 12.56 17.47 -0.69
CA LEU A 248 12.73 16.58 0.47
C LEU A 248 14.19 16.49 0.94
N PHE A 249 15.14 16.32 0.02
CA PHE A 249 16.57 16.12 0.36
C PHE A 249 17.40 17.41 0.35
N GLY A 250 16.84 18.51 -0.15
CA GLY A 250 17.59 19.72 -0.46
C GLY A 250 18.45 19.58 -1.73
N LYS A 251 18.79 20.72 -2.35
CA LYS A 251 19.48 20.76 -3.65
C LYS A 251 20.83 20.04 -3.66
N ARG A 252 21.64 20.20 -2.60
CA ARG A 252 23.00 19.63 -2.51
C ARG A 252 22.98 18.11 -2.47
N LEU A 253 22.19 17.53 -1.56
CA LEU A 253 22.11 16.07 -1.43
C LEU A 253 21.45 15.44 -2.65
N TRP A 254 20.44 16.10 -3.24
CA TRP A 254 19.82 15.64 -4.48
C TRP A 254 20.81 15.61 -5.67
N LEU A 255 21.59 16.66 -5.91
CA LEU A 255 22.60 16.67 -6.96
C LEU A 255 23.69 15.60 -6.72
N ARG A 256 24.15 15.48 -5.46
CA ARG A 256 25.08 14.41 -5.06
C ARG A 256 24.48 13.04 -5.31
N SER A 257 23.17 12.86 -5.09
CA SER A 257 22.49 11.58 -5.34
C SER A 257 22.51 11.19 -6.83
N LEU A 258 22.30 12.16 -7.73
CA LEU A 258 22.37 11.92 -9.16
C LEU A 258 23.79 11.52 -9.58
N TYR A 259 24.79 12.26 -9.11
CA TYR A 259 26.19 11.96 -9.39
C TYR A 259 26.62 10.57 -8.89
N VAL A 260 26.35 10.27 -7.61
CA VAL A 260 26.71 8.98 -6.99
C VAL A 260 25.93 7.80 -7.61
N SER A 261 24.68 8.01 -8.03
CA SER A 261 23.91 6.95 -8.70
C SER A 261 24.56 6.52 -10.02
N ARG A 262 25.10 7.47 -10.79
CA ARG A 262 25.67 7.26 -12.13
C ARG A 262 27.14 6.84 -12.09
N LEU A 263 27.95 7.43 -11.20
CA LEU A 263 29.42 7.29 -11.20
C LEU A 263 30.01 6.82 -9.86
N GLY A 264 29.17 6.65 -8.82
CA GLY A 264 29.65 6.33 -7.47
C GLY A 264 29.98 4.86 -7.25
N SER A 265 30.96 4.60 -6.38
CA SER A 265 31.28 3.26 -5.89
C SER A 265 30.15 2.66 -5.04
N ARG A 266 30.16 1.33 -4.85
CA ARG A 266 29.17 0.64 -3.99
C ARG A 266 29.10 1.23 -2.58
N LYS A 267 30.25 1.59 -1.99
CA LYS A 267 30.34 2.21 -0.65
C LYS A 267 29.74 3.61 -0.63
N ALA A 268 29.97 4.41 -1.67
CA ALA A 268 29.36 5.74 -1.80
C ALA A 268 27.83 5.67 -1.95
N LYS A 269 27.34 4.71 -2.74
CA LYS A 269 25.89 4.44 -2.90
C LYS A 269 25.25 4.02 -1.58
N ALA A 270 25.89 3.14 -0.81
CA ALA A 270 25.39 2.70 0.50
C ALA A 270 25.30 3.87 1.50
N ARG A 271 26.35 4.70 1.62
CA ARG A 271 26.35 5.89 2.50
C ARG A 271 25.27 6.89 2.13
N LEU A 272 25.14 7.20 0.84
CA LEU A 272 24.10 8.10 0.34
C LEU A 272 22.69 7.57 0.66
N THR A 273 22.48 6.26 0.48
CA THR A 273 21.20 5.62 0.79
C THR A 273 20.86 5.76 2.28
N GLN A 274 21.84 5.57 3.16
CA GLN A 274 21.67 5.75 4.61
C GLN A 274 21.35 7.20 4.99
N GLU A 275 22.04 8.18 4.39
CA GLU A 275 21.83 9.62 4.62
C GLU A 275 20.44 10.09 4.13
N MET A 276 20.01 9.64 2.95
CA MET A 276 18.67 9.92 2.42
C MET A 276 17.58 9.22 3.23
N LYS A 277 17.83 8.01 3.74
CA LYS A 277 16.90 7.28 4.60
C LYS A 277 16.63 8.04 5.91
N ALA A 278 17.69 8.55 6.55
CA ALA A 278 17.56 9.34 7.77
C ALA A 278 16.66 10.58 7.60
N ILE A 279 16.75 11.27 6.46
CA ILE A 279 15.90 12.45 6.15
C ILE A 279 14.45 12.03 5.88
N THR A 280 14.26 10.95 5.14
CA THR A 280 12.92 10.44 4.83
C THR A 280 12.19 9.99 6.10
N GLU A 281 12.92 9.45 7.07
CA GLU A 281 12.39 9.02 8.37
C GLU A 281 12.18 10.18 9.35
N GLY A 282 13.09 11.16 9.38
CA GLY A 282 12.96 12.36 10.21
C GLY A 282 11.84 13.31 9.77
N GLY A 283 11.55 13.39 8.47
CA GLY A 283 10.46 14.24 7.93
C GLY A 283 9.06 13.72 8.22
N THR A 284 8.88 12.42 8.48
CA THR A 284 7.56 11.83 8.80
C THR A 284 7.09 12.08 10.24
N GLY A 285 7.92 12.69 11.09
CA GLY A 285 7.60 13.03 12.48
C GLY A 285 6.90 14.38 12.68
N HIS A 286 6.82 15.24 11.66
CA HIS A 286 6.31 16.61 11.80
C HIS A 286 4.90 16.84 11.26
N ASP A 287 4.26 15.81 10.67
CA ASP A 287 2.94 15.92 10.02
C ASP A 287 1.89 14.97 10.64
N ARG A 288 2.10 14.61 11.92
CA ARG A 288 1.13 13.88 12.75
C ARG A 288 1.01 14.49 14.14
N ARG A 289 0.62 15.76 14.19
CA ARG A 289 -0.03 16.37 15.35
C ARG A 289 -1.39 16.90 14.92
#